data_AF-X0YLA2-F1
#
_entry.id   AF-X0YLA2-F1
#
_cell.length_a   1.000
_cell.length_b   1.000
_cell.length_c   1.000
_cell.angle_alpha   90.00
_cell.angle_beta   90.00
_cell.angle_gamma   90.00
#
_symmetry.space_group_name_H-M   'P 1'
#
loop_
_entity.id
_entity.type
_entity.pdbx_description
1 polymer ?
#
loop_
_entity_poly.entity_id
_entity_poly.type
_entity_poly.pdbx_seq_one_letter_code
_entity_poly.pdbx_strand_id
1 'polypeptide(L)' 'IEIEGNPNIHQKIIGGVHGDLGTSAMMVNLIPIVTKARSGLLTMKDVPAPCNTENVWNE' A
#
# COMPACT_ATOMS: atom_id res chain seq x y z
N ILE A 1 -15.97 -1.60 -4.19
CA ILE A 1 -15.82 -0.88 -2.91
C ILE A 1 -16.79 0.27 -2.96
N GLU A 2 -17.68 0.36 -1.98
CA GLU A 2 -18.67 1.44 -1.88
C GLU A 2 -18.47 2.13 -0.54
N ILE A 3 -18.40 3.46 -0.55
CA ILE A 3 -18.26 4.30 0.64
C ILE A 3 -19.43 5.28 0.63
N GLU A 4 -20.32 5.13 1.60
CA GLU A 4 -21.45 6.04 1.82
C GLU A 4 -20.96 7.30 2.53
N GLY A 5 -21.41 8.47 2.06
CA GLY A 5 -20.99 9.76 2.59
C GLY A 5 -21.53 10.93 1.79
N ASN A 6 -20.87 12.08 1.89
CA ASN A 6 -21.18 13.24 1.06
C ASN A 6 -19.87 13.80 0.45
N PRO A 7 -19.50 13.40 -0.78
CA PRO A 7 -20.27 12.57 -1.72
C PRO A 7 -20.14 11.06 -1.46
N ASN A 8 -21.07 10.28 -2.01
CA ASN A 8 -20.91 8.83 -2.12
C ASN A 8 -19.79 8.48 -3.11
N ILE A 9 -19.01 7.44 -2.79
CA ILE A 9 -17.91 6.95 -3.64
C ILE A 9 -18.16 5.50 -4.03
N HIS A 10 -18.14 5.22 -5.32
CA HIS A 10 -18.22 3.87 -5.88
C HIS A 10 -16.95 3.56 -6.68
N GLN A 11 -16.18 2.57 -6.25
CA GLN A 11 -14.92 2.15 -6.87
C GLN A 11 -14.97 0.69 -7.30
N LYS A 12 -14.55 0.43 -8.55
CA LYS A 12 -14.35 -0.91 -9.10
C LYS A 12 -12.87 -1.11 -9.39
N ILE A 13 -12.29 -2.19 -8.88
CA ILE A 13 -10.91 -2.60 -9.18
C ILE A 13 -10.98 -3.81 -10.12
N ILE A 14 -10.32 -3.71 -11.27
CA ILE A 14 -10.25 -4.78 -12.26
C ILE A 14 -8.94 -5.53 -12.04
N GLY A 15 -8.99 -6.85 -11.94
CA GLY A 15 -7.80 -7.69 -11.78
C GLY A 15 -7.49 -8.15 -10.35
N GLY A 16 -8.36 -7.84 -9.38
CA GLY A 16 -8.21 -8.29 -7.99
C GLY A 16 -7.55 -7.26 -7.07
N VAL A 17 -7.39 -7.64 -5.79
CA VAL A 17 -6.87 -6.77 -4.71
C VAL A 17 -6.07 -7.62 -3.71
N HIS A 18 -6.56 -8.84 -3.42
CA HIS A 18 -6.04 -9.70 -2.39
C HIS A 18 -5.66 -11.08 -2.97
N GLY A 19 -4.45 -11.55 -2.65
CA GLY A 19 -3.96 -12.86 -3.06
C GLY A 19 -3.35 -12.90 -4.47
N ASP A 20 -3.04 -11.75 -5.05
CA ASP A 20 -2.49 -11.59 -6.40
C ASP A 20 -1.25 -10.66 -6.42
N LEU A 21 -0.87 -10.17 -7.61
CA LEU A 21 0.26 -9.27 -7.82
C LEU A 21 0.17 -7.99 -6.97
N GLY A 22 -1.03 -7.47 -6.70
CA GLY A 22 -1.22 -6.27 -5.89
C GLY A 22 -0.77 -6.48 -4.44
N THR A 23 -1.01 -7.67 -3.89
CA THR A 23 -0.57 -8.02 -2.53
C THR A 23 0.96 -8.07 -2.44
N SER A 24 1.62 -8.72 -3.40
CA SER A 24 3.09 -8.79 -3.44
C SER A 24 3.71 -7.41 -3.71
N ALA A 25 3.13 -6.63 -4.61
CA ALA A 25 3.60 -5.28 -4.94
C ALA A 25 3.53 -4.34 -3.73
N MET A 26 2.45 -4.41 -2.92
CA MET A 26 2.36 -3.66 -1.67
C MET A 26 3.54 -3.96 -0.72
N MET A 27 3.89 -5.24 -0.56
CA MET A 27 4.99 -5.65 0.32
C MET A 27 6.33 -5.14 -0.19
N VAL A 28 6.65 -5.34 -1.47
CA VAL A 28 7.93 -4.90 -2.06
C VAL A 28 8.09 -3.39 -1.95
N ASN A 29 7.04 -2.63 -2.27
CA ASN A 29 7.04 -1.18 -2.18
C ASN A 29 7.16 -0.65 -0.73
N LEU A 30 6.78 -1.44 0.27
CA LEU A 30 6.90 -1.06 1.68
C LEU A 30 8.30 -1.28 2.25
N ILE A 31 9.12 -2.17 1.69
CA ILE A 31 10.44 -2.50 2.23
C ILE A 31 11.29 -1.25 2.52
N PRO A 32 11.53 -0.33 1.56
CA PRO A 32 12.39 0.83 1.81
C PRO A 32 11.79 1.83 2.81
N ILE A 33 10.48 1.79 3.04
CA ILE A 33 9.78 2.61 4.04
C ILE A 33 9.99 2.01 5.42
N VAL A 34 9.76 0.69 5.57
CA VAL A 34 9.86 -0.02 6.85
C VAL A 34 11.30 -0.08 7.34
N THR A 35 12.30 -0.21 6.46
CA THR A 35 13.72 -0.20 6.86
C THR A 35 14.16 1.13 7.49
N LYS A 36 13.45 2.22 7.20
CA LYS A 36 13.70 3.56 7.74
C LYS A 36 12.73 3.93 8.88
N ALA A 37 11.76 3.08 9.19
CA ALA A 37 10.77 3.31 10.23
C ALA A 37 11.36 3.10 11.63
N ARG A 38 10.68 3.62 12.65
CA ARG A 38 11.05 3.36 14.04
C ARG A 38 10.92 1.86 14.36
N SER A 39 11.75 1.37 15.27
CA SER A 39 11.62 0.00 15.76
C SER A 39 10.31 -0.22 16.53
N GLY A 40 9.81 -1.46 16.49
CA GLY A 40 8.62 -1.91 17.21
C GLY A 40 7.57 -2.57 16.30
N LEU A 41 6.43 -2.94 16.88
CA LEU A 41 5.27 -3.44 16.14
C LEU A 41 4.47 -2.26 15.60
N LEU A 42 4.67 -1.96 14.32
CA LEU A 42 3.97 -0.89 13.62
C LEU A 42 2.80 -1.45 12.79
N THR A 43 1.75 -0.66 12.67
CA THR A 43 0.60 -0.93 11.81
C THR A 43 0.66 -0.08 10.55
N MET A 44 -0.20 -0.36 9.57
CA MET A 44 -0.33 0.45 8.36
C MET A 44 -0.71 1.92 8.62
N LYS A 45 -1.26 2.26 9.80
CA LYS A 45 -1.54 3.66 10.18
C LYS A 45 -0.30 4.42 10.65
N ASP A 46 0.75 3.69 11.05
CA ASP A 46 1.97 4.27 11.62
C ASP A 46 3.03 4.60 10.56
N VAL A 47 2.81 4.18 9.31
CA VAL A 47 3.72 4.38 8.18
C VAL A 47 2.99 5.06 7.02
N PRO A 48 3.71 5.74 6.11
CA PRO A 48 3.12 6.24 4.86
C PRO A 48 2.43 5.11 4.07
N ALA A 49 1.38 5.45 3.33
CA ALA A 49 0.73 4.52 2.43
C ALA A 49 1.74 3.98 1.38
N PRO A 50 1.68 2.69 1.01
CA PRO A 50 2.55 2.13 -0.02
C PRO A 50 2.42 2.91 -1.33
N CYS A 51 3.55 3.24 -1.96
CA CYS A 51 3.63 3.92 -3.25
C CYS A 51 4.68 3.23 -4.14
N ASN A 52 4.75 3.56 -5.43
CA ASN A 52 5.79 3.00 -6.29
C ASN A 52 7.18 3.42 -5.77
N THR A 53 8.05 2.44 -5.48
CA THR A 53 9.44 2.68 -5.03
C THR A 53 10.50 2.16 -5.99
N GLU A 54 10.19 1.96 -7.27
CA GLU A 54 11.10 1.43 -8.30
C GLU A 54 12.45 2.16 -8.35
N ASN A 55 12.41 3.49 -8.21
CA ASN A 55 13.60 4.34 -8.25
C ASN A 55 14.58 4.09 -7.11
N VAL A 56 14.14 3.46 -6.01
CA VAL A 56 15.00 3.12 -4.87
C VAL A 56 15.83 1.85 -5.14
N TRP A 57 15.39 1.02 -6.08
CA TRP A 57 16.02 -0.28 -6.38
C TRP A 57 16.99 -0.23 -7.56
N ASN A 58 16.91 0.81 -8.38
CA ASN A 58 17.72 0.98 -9.59
C ASN A 58 19.02 1.77 -9.35
N GLU A 59 19.45 1.88 -8.10
CA GLU A 59 20.77 2.41 -7.69
C GLU A 59 21.83 1.30 -7.65
#